data_AF-A0A257QF04-F1
#
_entry.id   AF-A0A257QF04-F1
#
_cell.length_a   1.000
_cell.length_b   1.000
_cell.length_c   1.000
_cell.angle_alpha   90.00
_cell.angle_beta   90.00
_cell.angle_gamma   90.00
#
_symmetry.space_group_name_H-M   'P 1'
#
loop_
_entity.id
_entity.type
_entity.pdbx_description
1 polymer ?
#
loop_
_entity_poly.entity_id
_entity_poly.type
_entity_poly.pdbx_seq_one_letter_code
_entity_poly.pdbx_strand_id
1 'polypeptide(L)'
;MNDTHEAPFDYNQFINEFEEVTYWHFAWYSQIMASLLFNQTKHIQSHHECKFGQFMDRTEIPTAQKAEFNAVRDLHQQMHASASALIASRNDSKEAEEEVFNEFSELQSLFAAACNALLRAAIMTHAKTLA
;
A
#
# COMPACT_ATOMS: atom_id res chain seq x y z
N MET A 1 29.58 14.12 -23.07
CA MET A 1 28.18 14.21 -22.63
C MET A 1 27.61 12.82 -22.79
N ASN A 2 27.43 12.09 -21.69
CA ASN A 2 26.81 10.77 -21.74
C ASN A 2 25.30 10.98 -21.71
N ASP A 3 24.67 10.93 -22.88
CA ASP A 3 23.23 10.75 -22.98
C ASP A 3 22.90 9.32 -22.56
N THR A 4 22.62 9.14 -21.26
CA THR A 4 21.93 7.94 -20.78
C THR A 4 20.49 8.02 -21.29
N HIS A 5 20.22 7.36 -22.42
CA HIS A 5 18.86 7.01 -22.80
C HIS A 5 18.29 6.07 -21.73
N GLU A 6 17.57 6.63 -20.75
CA GLU A 6 16.73 5.84 -19.85
C GLU A 6 15.71 5.08 -20.70
N ALA A 7 15.59 3.77 -20.47
CA ALA A 7 14.59 2.96 -21.14
C ALA A 7 13.19 3.52 -20.80
N PRO A 8 12.26 3.56 -21.75
CA PRO A 8 10.90 4.01 -21.47
C PRO A 8 10.27 3.13 -20.39
N PHE A 9 9.55 3.76 -19.46
CA PHE A 9 8.88 3.08 -18.36
C PHE A 9 7.87 2.04 -18.87
N ASP A 10 7.96 0.80 -18.36
CA ASP A 10 7.06 -0.28 -18.72
C ASP A 10 5.75 -0.19 -17.92
N TYR A 11 4.80 0.56 -18.46
CA TYR A 11 3.46 0.68 -17.86
C TYR A 11 2.72 -0.66 -17.78
N ASN A 12 2.93 -1.59 -18.71
CA ASN A 12 2.25 -2.89 -18.68
C ASN A 12 2.74 -3.71 -17.50
N GLN A 13 4.06 -3.78 -17.29
CA GLN A 13 4.62 -4.45 -16.13
C GLN A 13 4.14 -3.80 -14.83
N PHE A 14 4.19 -2.46 -14.74
CA PHE A 14 3.72 -1.74 -13.56
C PHE A 14 2.25 -2.06 -13.23
N ILE A 15 1.36 -1.98 -14.22
CA ILE A 15 -0.08 -2.25 -14.04
C ILE A 15 -0.29 -3.69 -13.55
N ASN A 16 0.32 -4.67 -14.22
CA ASN A 16 0.17 -6.09 -13.86
C ASN A 16 0.66 -6.39 -12.44
N GLU A 17 1.78 -5.81 -12.01
CA GLU A 17 2.30 -5.99 -10.65
C GLU A 17 1.46 -5.23 -9.60
N PHE A 18 0.85 -4.11 -9.96
CA PHE A 18 0.07 -3.25 -9.07
C PHE A 18 -1.37 -3.74 -8.83
N GLU A 19 -1.98 -4.43 -9.80
CA GLU A 19 -3.37 -4.91 -9.69
C GLU A 19 -3.63 -5.78 -8.46
N GLU A 20 -2.62 -6.54 -8.02
CA GLU A 20 -2.78 -7.47 -6.91
C GLU A 20 -2.77 -6.80 -5.51
N VAL A 21 -2.39 -5.52 -5.43
CA VAL A 21 -2.13 -4.81 -4.16
C VAL A 21 -3.34 -4.79 -3.24
N THR A 22 -4.54 -4.60 -3.79
CA THR A 22 -5.78 -4.55 -3.00
C THR A 22 -6.11 -5.92 -2.41
N TYR A 23 -5.86 -7.01 -3.14
CA TYR A 23 -6.09 -8.37 -2.65
C TYR A 23 -5.11 -8.75 -1.53
N TRP A 24 -3.83 -8.40 -1.66
CA TRP A 24 -2.85 -8.67 -0.60
C TRP A 24 -3.23 -7.96 0.71
N HIS A 25 -3.66 -6.69 0.62
CA HIS A 25 -4.05 -5.93 1.80
C HIS A 25 -5.40 -6.33 2.38
N PHE A 26 -6.35 -6.80 1.55
CA PHE A 26 -7.59 -7.40 2.04
C PHE A 26 -7.33 -8.69 2.84
N ALA A 27 -6.43 -9.54 2.35
CA ALA A 27 -6.02 -10.74 3.07
C ALA A 27 -5.29 -10.39 4.38
N TRP A 28 -4.38 -9.42 4.35
CA TRP A 28 -3.66 -8.93 5.52
C TRP A 28 -4.61 -8.34 6.58
N TYR A 29 -5.56 -7.48 6.19
CA TYR A 29 -6.61 -6.94 7.05
C TYR A 29 -7.40 -8.06 7.72
N SER A 30 -7.84 -9.06 6.94
CA SER A 30 -8.60 -10.20 7.48
C SER A 30 -7.84 -10.95 8.57
N GLN A 31 -6.52 -11.07 8.43
CA GLN A 31 -5.67 -11.68 9.46
C GLN A 31 -5.54 -10.80 10.72
N ILE A 32 -5.51 -9.47 10.57
CA ILE A 32 -5.52 -8.54 11.72
C ILE A 32 -6.84 -8.72 12.48
N MET A 33 -7.98 -8.70 11.78
CA MET A 33 -9.30 -8.90 12.39
C MET A 33 -9.41 -10.22 13.11
N ALA A 34 -8.96 -11.32 12.50
CA ALA A 34 -8.91 -12.62 13.16
C ALA A 34 -8.05 -12.59 14.46
N SER A 35 -6.95 -11.84 14.46
CA SER A 35 -6.08 -11.74 15.63
C SER A 35 -6.73 -10.97 16.79
N LEU A 36 -7.49 -9.93 16.47
CA LEU A 36 -8.30 -9.18 17.42
C LEU A 36 -9.43 -10.05 17.99
N LEU A 37 -10.18 -10.76 17.13
CA LEU A 37 -11.34 -11.57 17.52
C LEU A 37 -10.97 -12.83 18.33
N PHE A 38 -9.94 -13.56 17.92
CA PHE A 38 -9.59 -14.87 18.51
C PHE A 38 -8.48 -14.78 19.56
N ASN A 39 -8.20 -13.57 20.03
CA ASN A 39 -7.15 -13.30 21.00
C ASN A 39 -5.77 -13.89 20.59
N GLN A 40 -5.41 -13.85 19.31
CA GLN A 40 -4.11 -14.35 18.81
C GLN A 40 -3.05 -13.25 18.81
N THR A 41 -1.80 -13.63 19.09
CA THR A 41 -0.65 -12.74 18.87
C THR A 41 -0.34 -12.69 17.38
N LYS A 42 -0.24 -11.48 16.83
CA LYS A 42 0.17 -11.26 15.44
C LYS A 42 1.33 -10.27 15.42
N HIS A 43 2.40 -10.64 14.75
CA HIS A 43 3.41 -9.67 14.36
C HIS A 43 2.93 -8.94 13.10
N ILE A 44 2.88 -7.62 13.17
CA ILE A 44 2.61 -6.78 12.01
C ILE A 44 3.94 -6.54 11.30
N GLN A 45 4.03 -7.04 10.06
CA GLN A 45 5.16 -6.79 9.19
C GLN A 45 5.32 -5.29 8.94
N SER A 46 6.56 -4.82 8.84
CA SER A 46 6.87 -3.47 8.40
C SER A 46 6.31 -3.23 6.99
N HIS A 47 5.98 -1.98 6.67
CA HIS A 47 5.51 -1.61 5.34
C HIS A 47 6.51 -2.03 4.24
N HIS A 48 7.82 -1.96 4.48
CA HIS A 48 8.83 -2.44 3.52
C HIS A 48 8.91 -3.96 3.38
N GLU A 49 8.44 -4.71 4.38
CA GLU A 49 8.53 -6.17 4.38
C GLU A 49 7.38 -6.84 3.63
N CYS A 50 6.28 -6.13 3.41
CA CYS A 50 5.15 -6.65 2.65
C CYS A 50 5.48 -6.68 1.15
N LYS A 51 4.82 -7.57 0.39
CA LYS A 51 5.03 -7.73 -1.07
C LYS A 51 4.87 -6.40 -1.82
N PHE A 52 3.94 -5.54 -1.36
CA PHE A 52 3.72 -4.23 -1.94
C PHE A 52 4.83 -3.22 -1.60
N GLY A 53 5.33 -3.18 -0.37
CA GLY A 53 6.45 -2.32 0.00
C GLY A 53 7.71 -2.64 -0.80
N GLN A 54 8.03 -3.93 -0.93
CA GLN A 54 9.15 -4.37 -1.77
C GLN A 54 8.98 -3.97 -3.24
N PHE A 55 7.74 -4.00 -3.75
CA PHE A 55 7.41 -3.51 -5.08
C PHE A 55 7.60 -1.98 -5.18
N MET A 56 7.14 -1.21 -4.20
CA MET A 56 7.28 0.25 -4.19
C MET A 56 8.75 0.68 -4.09
N ASP A 57 9.55 -0.01 -3.28
CA ASP A 57 10.96 0.33 -3.07
C ASP A 57 11.83 0.10 -4.32
N ARG A 58 11.46 -0.85 -5.19
CA ARG A 58 12.18 -1.16 -6.42
C ARG A 58 11.64 -0.46 -7.67
N THR A 59 10.47 0.15 -7.59
CA THR A 59 9.79 0.72 -8.77
C THR A 59 10.28 2.13 -9.04
N GLU A 60 10.95 2.33 -10.17
CA GLU A 60 11.31 3.65 -10.67
C GLU A 60 10.11 4.28 -11.40
N ILE A 61 9.38 5.17 -10.73
CA ILE A 61 8.19 5.81 -11.30
C ILE A 61 8.57 7.04 -12.14
N PRO A 62 7.92 7.29 -13.31
CA PRO A 62 8.13 8.50 -14.07
C PRO A 62 7.72 9.75 -13.31
N THR A 63 8.37 10.89 -13.61
CA THR A 63 8.09 12.18 -12.97
C THR A 63 6.61 12.57 -12.99
N ALA A 64 5.89 12.23 -14.07
CA ALA A 64 4.48 12.54 -14.24
C ALA A 64 3.54 11.83 -13.25
N GLN A 65 3.96 10.71 -12.65
CA GLN A 65 3.17 9.96 -11.65
C GLN A 65 3.78 9.98 -10.25
N LYS A 66 4.87 10.75 -10.06
CA LYS A 66 5.64 10.75 -8.81
C LYS A 66 4.83 11.26 -7.62
N ALA A 67 3.91 12.19 -7.83
CA ALA A 67 3.07 12.73 -6.77
C ALA A 67 2.08 11.68 -6.23
N GLU A 68 1.35 11.03 -7.12
CA GLU A 68 0.39 9.97 -6.79
C GLU A 68 1.10 8.75 -6.18
N PHE A 69 2.26 8.38 -6.72
CA PHE A 69 3.08 7.29 -6.19
C PHE A 69 3.55 7.58 -4.75
N ASN A 70 4.04 8.79 -4.48
CA ASN A 70 4.44 9.17 -3.13
C ASN A 70 3.25 9.19 -2.18
N ALA A 71 2.08 9.67 -2.61
CA ALA A 71 0.87 9.66 -1.78
C ALA A 71 0.47 8.23 -1.38
N VAL A 72 0.54 7.28 -2.32
CA VAL A 72 0.31 5.86 -2.03
C VAL A 72 1.34 5.31 -1.04
N ARG A 73 2.63 5.65 -1.21
CA ARG A 73 3.70 5.22 -0.30
C ARG A 73 3.50 5.75 1.12
N ASP A 74 3.15 7.02 1.24
CA ASP A 74 2.98 7.67 2.54
C ASP A 74 1.75 7.11 3.27
N LEU A 75 0.65 6.86 2.56
CA LEU A 75 -0.54 6.19 3.10
C LEU A 75 -0.26 4.74 3.50
N HIS A 76 0.53 4.02 2.71
CA HIS A 76 0.93 2.66 3.01
C HIS A 76 1.73 2.57 4.32
N GLN A 77 2.71 3.49 4.50
CA GLN A 77 3.47 3.59 5.74
C GLN A 77 2.56 3.89 6.94
N GLN A 78 1.67 4.88 6.81
CA GLN A 78 0.73 5.26 7.88
C GLN A 78 -0.20 4.10 8.26
N MET A 79 -0.76 3.40 7.28
CA MET A 79 -1.63 2.24 7.50
C MET A 79 -0.93 1.12 8.27
N HIS A 80 0.32 0.78 7.92
CA HIS A 80 1.11 -0.21 8.64
C HIS A 80 1.46 0.23 10.06
N ALA A 81 1.78 1.52 10.25
CA ALA A 81 2.08 2.08 11.57
C ALA A 81 0.83 2.02 12.48
N SER A 82 -0.33 2.42 11.96
CA SER A 82 -1.60 2.35 12.67
C SER A 82 -2.02 0.91 13.01
N ALA A 83 -1.84 -0.03 12.07
CA ALA A 83 -2.05 -1.46 12.35
C ALA A 83 -1.14 -1.99 13.47
N SER A 84 0.11 -1.55 13.51
CA SER A 84 1.06 -1.92 14.57
C SER A 84 0.63 -1.36 15.92
N ALA A 85 0.19 -0.10 15.96
CA ALA A 85 -0.36 0.53 17.16
C ALA A 85 -1.63 -0.19 17.66
N LEU A 86 -2.53 -0.59 16.76
CA LEU A 86 -3.76 -1.32 17.07
C LEU A 86 -3.49 -2.67 17.74
N ILE A 87 -2.51 -3.42 17.23
CA ILE A 87 -2.12 -4.70 17.85
C ILE A 87 -1.40 -4.48 19.18
N ALA A 88 -0.58 -3.44 19.30
CA ALA A 88 0.11 -3.10 20.54
C ALA A 88 -0.88 -2.69 21.65
N SER A 89 -1.83 -1.80 21.36
CA SER A 89 -2.84 -1.35 22.34
C SER A 89 -3.64 -2.54 22.88
N ARG A 90 -4.08 -3.43 21.99
CA ARG A 90 -4.77 -4.66 22.39
C ARG A 90 -3.91 -5.57 23.27
N ASN A 91 -2.59 -5.64 23.07
CA ASN A 91 -1.73 -6.47 23.90
C ASN A 91 -1.60 -5.91 25.33
N ASP A 92 -1.65 -4.59 25.48
CA ASP A 92 -1.50 -3.91 26.77
C ASP A 92 -2.82 -3.86 27.56
N SER A 93 -3.97 -3.67 26.90
CA SER A 93 -5.28 -3.49 27.54
C SER A 93 -6.20 -4.72 27.47
N LYS A 94 -5.82 -5.77 26.72
CA LYS A 94 -6.63 -6.94 26.33
C LYS A 94 -7.78 -6.66 25.35
N GLU A 95 -8.02 -5.41 24.99
CA GLU A 95 -9.05 -5.00 24.03
C GLU A 95 -8.49 -3.97 23.05
N ALA A 96 -8.89 -4.00 21.79
CA ALA A 96 -8.47 -2.97 20.84
C ALA A 96 -9.11 -1.63 21.21
N GLU A 97 -8.31 -0.56 21.28
CA GLU A 97 -8.83 0.79 21.44
C GLU A 97 -9.63 1.21 20.20
N GLU A 98 -10.88 1.63 20.40
CA GLU A 98 -11.81 1.97 19.31
C GLU A 98 -11.28 3.11 18.42
N GLU A 99 -10.67 4.14 19.02
CA GLU A 99 -10.10 5.27 18.28
C GLU A 99 -8.98 4.81 17.33
N VAL A 100 -8.09 3.94 17.81
CA VAL A 100 -6.99 3.38 17.01
C VAL A 100 -7.52 2.47 15.91
N PHE A 101 -8.59 1.71 16.18
CA PHE A 101 -9.25 0.89 15.17
C PHE A 101 -9.88 1.76 14.06
N ASN A 102 -10.56 2.85 14.43
CA ASN A 102 -11.19 3.76 13.49
C ASN A 102 -10.14 4.44 12.59
N GLU A 103 -9.03 4.89 13.17
CA GLU A 103 -7.90 5.46 12.41
C GLU A 103 -7.33 4.44 11.41
N PHE A 104 -7.08 3.21 11.85
CA PHE A 104 -6.60 2.14 10.97
C PHE A 104 -7.57 1.87 9.80
N SER A 105 -8.88 1.79 10.09
CA SER A 105 -9.92 1.57 9.08
C SER A 105 -10.03 2.73 8.08
N GLU A 106 -9.86 3.97 8.54
CA GLU A 106 -9.84 5.15 7.67
C GLU A 106 -8.62 5.14 6.76
N LEU A 107 -7.43 4.90 7.31
CA LEU A 107 -6.18 4.81 6.55
C LEU A 107 -6.23 3.69 5.50
N GLN A 108 -6.82 2.54 5.81
CA GLN A 108 -7.03 1.48 4.83
C GLN A 108 -7.91 1.94 3.65
N SER A 109 -8.99 2.68 3.95
CA SER A 109 -9.90 3.21 2.94
C SER A 109 -9.22 4.25 2.05
N LEU A 110 -8.46 5.16 2.65
CA LEU A 110 -7.67 6.18 1.94
C LEU A 110 -6.58 5.53 1.08
N PHE A 111 -5.86 4.54 1.61
CA PHE A 111 -4.85 3.78 0.88
C PHE A 111 -5.45 3.09 -0.35
N ALA A 112 -6.59 2.41 -0.20
CA ALA A 112 -7.28 1.75 -1.32
C ALA A 112 -7.73 2.76 -2.38
N ALA A 113 -8.24 3.92 -1.97
CA ALA A 113 -8.62 4.99 -2.90
C ALA A 113 -7.41 5.53 -3.67
N ALA A 114 -6.29 5.79 -2.98
CA ALA A 114 -5.06 6.26 -3.60
C ALA A 114 -4.46 5.24 -4.59
N CYS A 115 -4.46 3.95 -4.24
CA CYS A 115 -4.05 2.87 -5.14
C CYS A 115 -4.88 2.87 -6.42
N ASN A 116 -6.20 2.96 -6.29
CA ASN A 116 -7.09 3.01 -7.44
C ASN A 116 -6.87 4.25 -8.31
N ALA A 117 -6.56 5.40 -7.71
CA ALA A 117 -6.26 6.63 -8.46
C ALA A 117 -4.96 6.48 -9.27
N LEU A 118 -3.89 5.96 -8.65
CA LEU A 118 -2.61 5.71 -9.31
C LEU A 118 -2.74 4.70 -10.45
N LEU A 119 -3.47 3.59 -10.22
CA LEU A 119 -3.69 2.57 -11.25
C LEU A 119 -4.44 3.15 -12.46
N ARG A 120 -5.49 3.95 -12.23
CA ARG A 120 -6.22 4.63 -13.31
C ARG A 120 -5.32 5.60 -14.08
N ALA A 121 -4.50 6.38 -13.38
CA ALA A 121 -3.55 7.29 -14.02
C ALA A 121 -2.55 6.54 -14.90
N ALA A 122 -2.01 5.42 -14.42
CA ALA A 122 -1.10 4.57 -15.18
C ALA A 122 -1.76 3.99 -16.45
N ILE A 123 -2.98 3.44 -16.33
CA ILE A 123 -3.74 2.88 -17.47
C ILE A 123 -4.01 3.98 -18.51
N MET A 124 -4.47 5.16 -18.08
CA MET A 124 -4.77 6.27 -19.00
C MET A 124 -3.52 6.77 -19.73
N THR A 125 -2.37 6.84 -19.05
CA THR A 125 -1.11 7.20 -19.69
C THR A 125 -0.67 6.12 -20.67
N HIS A 126 -0.75 4.84 -20.29
CA HIS A 126 -0.40 3.74 -21.17
C HIS A 126 -1.23 3.74 -22.46
N ALA A 127 -2.55 3.91 -22.34
CA ALA A 127 -3.45 3.98 -23.49
C ALA A 127 -3.09 5.13 -24.46
N LYS A 128 -2.67 6.29 -23.93
CA LYS A 128 -2.22 7.43 -24.76
C LYS A 128 -0.89 7.15 -25.46
N THR A 129 -0.02 6.33 -24.89
CA THR A 129 1.27 5.97 -25.52
C THR A 129 1.13 4.93 -26.65
N LEU A 130 -0.01 4.24 -26.74
CA LEU A 130 -0.31 3.26 -27.79
C LEU A 130 -1.07 3.84 -28.99
N ALA A 131 -1.62 5.05 -28.86
CA ALA A 131 -2.45 5.74 -29.87
C ALA A 131 -1.64 6.71 -30.71
#